data_AF-E6N6Y5-F1
#
_entry.id   AF-E6N6Y5-F1
#
_cell.length_a   1.000
_cell.length_b   1.000
_cell.length_c   1.000
_cell.angle_alpha   90.00
_cell.angle_beta   90.00
_cell.angle_gamma   90.00
#
_symmetry.space_group_name_H-M   'P 1'
#
loop_
_entity.id
_entity.type
_entity.pdbx_description
1 polymer ?
#
loop_
_entity_poly.entity_id
_entity_poly.type
_entity_poly.pdbx_seq_one_letter_code
_entity_poly.pdbx_strand_id
1 'polypeptide(L)'
;MVKINIKLLPHGTLARELVLSALSPLAFTPSQGGTTLDIYEDEAVVSGAGAIGSLAQVFQNAQQLLANKNELPPIKPHFNDRQVMAKIMRKLNLKINDTYREYVDALCSWAIKDLQKNPDKWLESLDKISYSPKTITLGEPKSAFSGFQPLKIEKYKYGKRFGDFRAQLDIQMDERWVALVLAGFGVCYSGFADGEIILSTIPEKVIEKATLDYSWVNYVQQLTQSLGNYTAFQALMMLPYKVQATPELPHAYSLLLALELASIKPPHLSIREAPPYVFYRIMYTGQSFSLLERLSIDFSFLAPFVEKLQNSRDYLKDFLKCTITQARRHSNYCSNRFGDASLCDRLSRALYAAAAKVKPADETIYLLARSSPENSPFRRTEVLRDIYDALS
;
A
#
# COMPACT_ATOMS: atom_id res chain seq x y z
N MET A 1 30.32 -5.51 -14.96
CA MET A 1 28.88 -5.20 -14.78
C MET A 1 28.43 -5.91 -13.51
N VAL A 2 27.90 -5.18 -12.53
CA VAL A 2 27.44 -5.78 -11.27
C VAL A 2 25.99 -6.24 -11.45
N LYS A 3 25.67 -7.43 -10.92
CA LYS A 3 24.31 -7.97 -10.85
C LYS A 3 24.00 -8.33 -9.41
N ILE A 4 22.88 -7.85 -8.89
CA ILE A 4 22.35 -8.22 -7.59
C ILE A 4 21.12 -9.08 -7.86
N ASN A 5 21.21 -10.37 -7.55
CA ASN A 5 20.06 -11.26 -7.58
C ASN A 5 19.38 -11.23 -6.21
N ILE A 6 18.09 -10.95 -6.21
CA ILE A 6 17.27 -10.91 -5.00
C ILE A 6 16.23 -12.01 -5.16
N LYS A 7 16.44 -13.15 -4.52
CA LYS A 7 15.49 -14.26 -4.54
C LYS A 7 14.18 -13.84 -3.90
N LEU A 8 13.06 -14.11 -4.53
CA LEU A 8 11.75 -13.68 -4.06
C LEU A 8 11.06 -14.82 -3.30
N LEU A 9 10.35 -14.45 -2.25
CA LEU A 9 9.46 -15.38 -1.55
C LEU A 9 8.29 -15.78 -2.47
N PRO A 10 7.60 -16.88 -2.18
CA PRO A 10 6.46 -17.31 -2.98
C PRO A 10 5.37 -16.25 -3.14
N HIS A 11 4.66 -16.34 -4.27
CA HIS A 11 3.55 -15.44 -4.58
C HIS A 11 2.47 -15.44 -3.49
N GLY A 12 1.86 -14.28 -3.31
CA GLY A 12 0.81 -14.06 -2.34
C GLY A 12 1.29 -13.96 -0.90
N THR A 13 2.61 -13.93 -0.62
CA THR A 13 3.14 -13.64 0.72
C THR A 13 3.34 -12.13 0.95
N LEU A 14 3.10 -11.63 2.17
CA LEU A 14 3.26 -10.21 2.48
C LEU A 14 4.74 -9.81 2.39
N ALA A 15 5.65 -10.71 2.78
CA ALA A 15 7.09 -10.47 2.65
C ALA A 15 7.51 -10.22 1.19
N ARG A 16 6.99 -10.99 0.21
CA ARG A 16 7.24 -10.74 -1.22
C ARG A 16 6.75 -9.34 -1.62
N GLU A 17 5.51 -9.01 -1.25
CA GLU A 17 4.88 -7.73 -1.59
C GLU A 17 5.65 -6.54 -1.00
N LEU A 18 6.17 -6.67 0.23
CA LEU A 18 7.00 -5.66 0.87
C LEU A 18 8.36 -5.50 0.17
N VAL A 19 9.03 -6.61 -0.15
CA VAL A 19 10.32 -6.58 -0.87
C VAL A 19 10.16 -5.93 -2.24
N LEU A 20 9.15 -6.36 -3.01
CA LEU A 20 8.85 -5.77 -4.31
C LEU A 20 8.48 -4.29 -4.20
N SER A 21 7.68 -3.92 -3.20
CA SER A 21 7.36 -2.52 -2.95
C SER A 21 8.60 -1.70 -2.56
N ALA A 22 9.57 -2.27 -1.85
CA ALA A 22 10.85 -1.61 -1.56
C ALA A 22 11.65 -1.35 -2.84
N LEU A 23 11.67 -2.31 -3.77
CA LEU A 23 12.40 -2.21 -5.06
C LEU A 23 11.68 -1.34 -6.08
N SER A 24 10.36 -1.17 -5.94
CA SER A 24 9.52 -0.46 -6.91
C SER A 24 10.00 0.94 -7.32
N PRO A 25 10.66 1.79 -6.49
CA PRO A 25 11.20 3.06 -6.97
C PRO A 25 12.14 2.88 -8.16
N LEU A 26 12.93 1.80 -8.19
CA LEU A 26 13.85 1.49 -9.28
C LEU A 26 13.13 1.15 -10.60
N ALA A 27 11.90 0.63 -10.53
CA ALA A 27 11.09 0.39 -11.72
C ALA A 27 10.54 1.70 -12.32
N PHE A 28 10.23 2.69 -11.47
CA PHE A 28 9.69 3.97 -11.93
C PHE A 28 10.78 4.92 -12.40
N THR A 29 11.97 4.94 -11.80
CA THR A 29 13.11 5.71 -12.32
C THR A 29 13.86 4.91 -13.38
N PRO A 30 13.80 5.31 -14.68
CA PRO A 30 14.58 4.68 -15.72
C PRO A 30 16.06 4.81 -15.38
N SER A 31 16.87 3.96 -16.00
CA SER A 31 18.31 3.76 -15.84
C SER A 31 19.20 5.02 -15.89
N GLN A 32 18.98 6.03 -15.04
CA GLN A 32 19.90 7.12 -14.80
C GLN A 32 21.11 6.51 -14.09
N GLY A 33 22.18 6.25 -14.86
CA GLY A 33 23.36 5.51 -14.41
C GLY A 33 23.49 4.08 -14.94
N GLY A 34 22.64 3.66 -15.89
CA GLY A 34 22.75 2.35 -16.54
C GLY A 34 22.39 1.16 -15.65
N THR A 35 21.50 1.37 -14.67
CA THR A 35 20.93 0.31 -13.83
C THR A 35 19.53 -0.09 -14.32
N THR A 36 19.25 -1.38 -14.42
CA THR A 36 17.91 -1.95 -14.69
C THR A 36 17.41 -2.73 -13.49
N LEU A 37 16.09 -2.85 -13.37
CA LEU A 37 15.41 -3.79 -12.51
C LEU A 37 14.59 -4.73 -13.42
N ASP A 38 14.89 -6.02 -13.36
CA ASP A 38 14.16 -7.05 -14.07
C ASP A 38 13.46 -7.96 -13.03
N ILE A 39 12.17 -8.24 -13.23
CA ILE A 39 11.37 -9.08 -12.34
C ILE A 39 11.07 -10.40 -13.04
N TYR A 40 11.42 -11.49 -12.38
CA TYR A 40 11.13 -12.87 -12.79
C TYR A 40 10.25 -13.54 -11.72
N GLU A 41 9.79 -14.76 -11.99
CA GLU A 41 8.88 -15.50 -11.10
C GLU A 41 9.47 -15.68 -9.68
N ASP A 42 10.73 -16.10 -9.57
CA ASP A 42 11.40 -16.42 -8.31
C ASP A 42 12.50 -15.42 -7.92
N GLU A 43 12.76 -14.38 -8.72
CA GLU A 43 13.84 -13.43 -8.46
C GLU A 43 13.60 -12.04 -9.04
N ALA A 44 14.18 -11.03 -8.38
CA ALA A 44 14.35 -9.68 -8.91
C ALA A 44 15.84 -9.42 -9.13
N VAL A 45 16.21 -8.95 -10.32
CA VAL A 45 17.60 -8.72 -10.70
C VAL A 45 17.83 -7.23 -10.90
N VAL A 46 18.73 -6.66 -10.09
CA VAL A 46 19.22 -5.28 -10.26
C VAL A 46 20.57 -5.35 -10.96
N SER A 47 20.66 -4.86 -12.20
CA SER A 47 21.88 -4.99 -13.01
C SER A 47 22.39 -3.65 -13.51
N GLY A 48 23.70 -3.43 -13.52
CA GLY A 48 24.29 -2.18 -14.02
C GLY A 48 25.57 -1.76 -13.32
N ALA A 49 26.20 -0.68 -13.79
CA ALA A 49 27.36 -0.09 -13.12
C ALA A 49 26.97 0.53 -11.76
N GLY A 50 25.75 1.04 -11.64
CA GLY A 50 25.21 1.65 -10.43
C GLY A 50 24.42 0.72 -9.52
N ALA A 51 24.38 -0.60 -9.75
CA ALA A 51 23.46 -1.52 -9.06
C ALA A 51 23.52 -1.43 -7.53
N ILE A 52 24.73 -1.40 -6.94
CA ILE A 52 24.92 -1.25 -5.49
C ILE A 52 24.37 0.10 -5.00
N GLY A 53 24.63 1.18 -5.73
CA GLY A 53 24.11 2.51 -5.41
C GLY A 53 22.59 2.58 -5.51
N SER A 54 22.00 1.94 -6.51
CA SER A 54 20.55 1.82 -6.69
C SER A 54 19.90 1.05 -5.54
N LEU A 55 20.52 -0.04 -5.09
CA LEU A 55 20.02 -0.75 -3.90
C LEU A 55 20.17 0.09 -2.63
N ALA A 56 21.23 0.91 -2.49
CA ALA A 56 21.33 1.87 -1.39
C ALA A 56 20.20 2.92 -1.46
N GLN A 57 19.81 3.35 -2.67
CA GLN A 57 18.73 4.30 -2.90
C GLN A 57 17.37 3.75 -2.45
N VAL A 58 17.13 2.44 -2.52
CA VAL A 58 15.91 1.80 -1.99
C VAL A 58 15.71 2.13 -0.51
N PHE A 59 16.77 2.01 0.30
CA PHE A 59 16.71 2.33 1.72
C PHE A 59 16.51 3.83 1.98
N GLN A 60 17.18 4.69 1.21
CA GLN A 60 17.00 6.14 1.29
C GLN A 60 15.57 6.56 0.96
N ASN A 61 15.00 5.98 -0.10
CA ASN A 61 13.64 6.25 -0.54
C ASN A 61 12.60 5.83 0.51
N ALA A 62 12.82 4.67 1.16
CA ALA A 62 11.98 4.22 2.26
C ALA A 62 12.00 5.19 3.44
N GLN A 63 13.18 5.70 3.84
CA GLN A 63 13.30 6.71 4.88
C GLN A 63 12.59 8.00 4.51
N GLN A 64 12.79 8.50 3.29
CA GLN A 64 12.18 9.74 2.82
C GLN A 64 10.65 9.64 2.78
N LEU A 65 10.10 8.55 2.23
CA LEU A 65 8.65 8.33 2.20
C LEU A 65 8.05 8.20 3.59
N LEU A 66 8.74 7.50 4.49
CA LEU A 66 8.30 7.36 5.86
C LEU A 66 8.32 8.72 6.58
N ALA A 67 9.37 9.52 6.39
CA ALA A 67 9.49 10.88 6.94
C ALA A 67 8.35 11.80 6.47
N ASN A 68 7.94 11.69 5.20
CA ASN A 68 6.80 12.45 4.65
C ASN A 68 5.44 12.05 5.24
N LYS A 69 5.38 10.95 6.00
CA LYS A 69 4.19 10.45 6.70
C LYS A 69 4.30 10.64 8.22
N ASN A 70 5.02 11.65 8.69
CA ASN A 70 5.34 11.86 10.11
C ASN A 70 4.11 12.04 11.03
N GLU A 71 2.97 12.49 10.49
CA GLU A 71 1.73 12.64 11.26
C GLU A 71 1.03 11.30 11.54
N LEU A 72 1.48 10.21 10.89
CA LEU A 72 0.95 8.88 11.20
C LEU A 72 1.34 8.46 12.62
N PRO A 73 0.38 7.94 13.42
CA PRO A 73 0.65 7.55 14.78
C PRO A 73 1.79 6.52 14.86
N PRO A 74 2.66 6.62 15.87
CA PRO A 74 3.75 5.67 16.05
C PRO A 74 3.20 4.30 16.42
N ILE A 75 3.65 3.26 15.71
CA ILE A 75 3.32 1.88 16.04
C ILE A 75 4.46 1.27 16.83
N LYS A 76 4.17 0.81 18.05
CA LYS A 76 5.09 -0.02 18.82
C LYS A 76 5.11 -1.44 18.26
N PRO A 77 6.27 -2.07 18.05
CA PRO A 77 6.33 -3.47 17.67
C PRO A 77 5.69 -4.37 18.72
N HIS A 78 5.18 -5.51 18.24
CA HIS A 78 4.69 -6.56 19.11
C HIS A 78 5.78 -7.01 20.09
N PHE A 79 5.41 -7.53 21.26
CA PHE A 79 6.39 -7.94 22.28
C PHE A 79 7.46 -8.91 21.75
N ASN A 80 7.04 -9.92 20.99
CA ASN A 80 7.99 -10.87 20.34
C ASN A 80 8.84 -10.19 19.27
N ASP A 81 8.25 -9.31 18.46
CA ASP A 81 8.99 -8.60 17.41
C ASP A 81 9.98 -7.62 18.04
N ARG A 82 9.64 -6.98 19.16
CA ARG A 82 10.54 -6.10 19.92
C ARG A 82 11.76 -6.85 20.44
N GLN A 83 11.61 -8.10 20.89
CA GLN A 83 12.75 -8.92 21.29
C GLN A 83 13.66 -9.25 20.11
N VAL A 84 13.08 -9.61 18.96
CA VAL A 84 13.83 -9.87 17.73
C VAL A 84 14.57 -8.60 17.29
N MET A 85 13.87 -7.48 17.19
CA MET A 85 14.46 -6.19 16.84
C MET A 85 15.59 -5.80 17.80
N ALA A 86 15.39 -5.93 19.11
CA ALA A 86 16.44 -5.64 20.08
C ALA A 86 17.69 -6.52 19.89
N LYS A 87 17.54 -7.81 19.53
CA LYS A 87 18.68 -8.68 19.20
C LYS A 87 19.40 -8.19 17.94
N ILE A 88 18.67 -7.80 16.90
CA ILE A 88 19.22 -7.26 15.66
C ILE A 88 19.99 -5.96 15.94
N MET A 89 19.36 -4.99 16.64
CA MET A 89 19.99 -3.72 16.96
C MET A 89 21.28 -3.90 17.76
N ARG A 90 21.30 -4.80 18.76
CA ARG A 90 22.53 -5.12 19.51
C ARG A 90 23.62 -5.72 18.63
N LYS A 91 23.27 -6.68 17.77
CA LYS A 91 24.23 -7.29 16.82
C LYS A 91 24.87 -6.25 15.91
N LEU A 92 24.08 -5.27 15.46
CA LEU A 92 24.52 -4.20 14.57
C LEU A 92 25.12 -2.99 15.29
N ASN A 93 25.23 -3.04 16.62
CA ASN A 93 25.67 -1.93 17.47
C ASN A 93 24.85 -0.64 17.25
N LEU A 94 23.54 -0.79 17.11
CA LEU A 94 22.57 0.29 16.96
C LEU A 94 21.76 0.50 18.24
N LYS A 95 21.24 1.71 18.43
CA LYS A 95 20.36 2.05 19.56
C LYS A 95 19.06 1.23 19.47
N ILE A 96 18.62 0.65 20.59
CA ILE A 96 17.30 0.02 20.68
C ILE A 96 16.23 1.11 20.67
N ASN A 97 15.25 0.95 19.78
CA ASN A 97 14.18 1.91 19.57
C ASN A 97 12.83 1.38 20.08
N ASP A 98 11.78 2.21 20.03
CA ASP A 98 10.47 1.85 20.60
C ASP A 98 9.38 1.68 19.55
N THR A 99 9.57 2.21 18.34
CA THR A 99 8.56 2.21 17.28
C THR A 99 9.09 1.56 16.01
N TYR A 100 8.20 0.95 15.22
CA TYR A 100 8.55 0.43 13.88
C TYR A 100 9.22 1.49 13.02
N ARG A 101 8.75 2.75 13.10
CA ARG A 101 9.33 3.88 12.36
C ARG A 101 10.82 4.06 12.65
N GLU A 102 11.18 4.12 13.93
CA GLU A 102 12.57 4.30 14.35
C GLU A 102 13.44 3.08 14.01
N TYR A 103 12.88 1.86 14.08
CA TYR A 103 13.58 0.66 13.62
C TYR A 103 13.86 0.70 12.12
N VAL A 104 12.86 1.05 11.29
CA VAL A 104 13.03 1.21 9.85
C VAL A 104 14.11 2.25 9.55
N ASP A 105 14.04 3.42 10.19
CA ASP A 105 15.00 4.51 9.96
C ASP A 105 16.45 4.11 10.31
N ALA A 106 16.64 3.49 11.47
CA ALA A 106 17.96 3.05 11.91
C ALA A 106 18.53 1.91 11.05
N LEU A 107 17.70 0.95 10.65
CA LEU A 107 18.12 -0.18 9.81
C LEU A 107 18.39 0.26 8.36
N CYS A 108 17.59 1.15 7.78
CA CYS A 108 17.89 1.74 6.48
C CYS A 108 19.22 2.52 6.52
N SER A 109 19.44 3.34 7.55
CA SER A 109 20.69 4.08 7.73
C SER A 109 21.91 3.16 7.87
N TRP A 110 21.77 2.04 8.58
CA TRP A 110 22.80 1.02 8.67
C TRP A 110 23.01 0.33 7.31
N ALA A 111 21.94 -0.07 6.63
CA ALA A 111 21.99 -0.79 5.36
C ALA A 111 22.70 0.00 4.28
N ILE A 112 22.43 1.31 4.15
CA ILE A 112 23.13 2.20 3.20
C ILE A 112 24.65 2.15 3.43
N LYS A 113 25.08 2.25 4.70
CA LYS A 113 26.50 2.25 5.06
C LYS A 113 27.14 0.88 4.91
N ASP A 114 26.44 -0.18 5.31
CA ASP A 114 26.95 -1.56 5.24
C ASP A 114 27.05 -2.05 3.80
N LEU A 115 26.06 -1.72 2.95
CA LEU A 115 26.06 -2.09 1.53
C LEU A 115 27.24 -1.47 0.77
N GLN A 116 27.62 -0.23 1.09
CA GLN A 116 28.80 0.42 0.51
C GLN A 116 30.12 -0.20 0.97
N LYS A 117 30.18 -0.66 2.24
CA LYS A 117 31.40 -1.22 2.83
C LYS A 117 31.58 -2.71 2.52
N ASN A 118 30.49 -3.46 2.46
CA ASN A 118 30.45 -4.91 2.39
C ASN A 118 29.50 -5.41 1.28
N PRO A 119 29.62 -4.94 0.02
CA PRO A 119 28.66 -5.28 -1.04
C PRO A 119 28.55 -6.79 -1.30
N ASP A 120 29.66 -7.53 -1.20
CA ASP A 120 29.67 -8.98 -1.43
C ASP A 120 28.77 -9.75 -0.46
N LYS A 121 28.68 -9.30 0.81
CA LYS A 121 27.78 -9.91 1.80
C LYS A 121 26.31 -9.70 1.47
N TRP A 122 25.98 -8.58 0.82
CA TRP A 122 24.63 -8.29 0.36
C TRP A 122 24.27 -9.14 -0.85
N LEU A 123 25.20 -9.27 -1.81
CA LEU A 123 25.03 -10.16 -2.95
C LEU A 123 24.81 -11.61 -2.49
N GLU A 124 25.64 -12.10 -1.57
CA GLU A 124 25.54 -13.48 -1.07
C GLU A 124 24.24 -13.72 -0.28
N SER A 125 23.81 -12.75 0.54
CA SER A 125 22.61 -12.88 1.36
C SER A 125 21.32 -12.82 0.54
N LEU A 126 21.20 -11.88 -0.39
CA LEU A 126 19.97 -11.67 -1.16
C LEU A 126 19.75 -12.77 -2.21
N ASP A 127 20.80 -13.46 -2.65
CA ASP A 127 20.72 -14.58 -3.61
C ASP A 127 20.33 -15.93 -2.95
N LYS A 128 20.16 -15.97 -1.62
CA LYS A 128 19.93 -17.22 -0.87
C LYS A 128 18.55 -17.28 -0.22
N ILE A 129 17.75 -18.27 -0.62
CA ILE A 129 16.57 -18.75 0.11
C ILE A 129 16.71 -20.26 0.35
N SER A 130 16.55 -20.68 1.61
CA SER A 130 16.58 -22.09 2.01
C SER A 130 15.20 -22.54 2.48
N TYR A 131 14.76 -23.70 2.04
CA TYR A 131 13.47 -24.29 2.44
C TYR A 131 13.68 -25.48 3.35
N SER A 132 12.94 -25.50 4.47
CA SER A 132 12.81 -26.65 5.37
C SER A 132 11.32 -26.91 5.64
N PRO A 133 10.95 -28.09 6.18
CA PRO A 133 9.53 -28.48 6.31
C PRO A 133 8.63 -27.51 7.08
N LYS A 134 9.20 -26.65 7.95
CA LYS A 134 8.45 -25.66 8.74
C LYS A 134 9.01 -24.24 8.65
N THR A 135 10.11 -24.03 7.94
CA THR A 135 10.84 -22.76 7.97
C THR A 135 11.39 -22.41 6.60
N ILE A 136 11.18 -21.15 6.20
CA ILE A 136 11.85 -20.53 5.06
C ILE A 136 12.92 -19.60 5.64
N THR A 137 14.17 -19.78 5.22
CA THR A 137 15.29 -18.95 5.68
C THR A 137 15.76 -18.06 4.53
N LEU A 138 15.74 -16.75 4.75
CA LEU A 138 16.22 -15.74 3.81
C LEU A 138 17.61 -15.28 4.24
N GLY A 139 18.61 -15.47 3.37
CA GLY A 139 20.01 -15.18 3.64
C GLY A 139 20.72 -16.27 4.42
N GLU A 140 21.64 -15.88 5.30
CA GLU A 140 22.53 -16.80 6.00
C GLU A 140 21.83 -17.58 7.14
N PRO A 141 21.78 -18.92 7.10
CA PRO A 141 21.02 -19.70 8.10
C PRO A 141 21.52 -19.59 9.53
N LYS A 142 22.83 -19.40 9.73
CA LYS A 142 23.44 -19.34 11.07
C LYS A 142 23.13 -18.02 11.80
N SER A 143 22.74 -17.00 11.07
CA SER A 143 22.50 -15.64 11.57
C SER A 143 21.05 -15.20 11.42
N ALA A 144 20.15 -16.11 11.02
CA ALA A 144 18.77 -15.82 10.75
C ALA A 144 17.96 -15.60 12.04
N PHE A 145 17.29 -14.47 12.10
CA PHE A 145 16.36 -14.09 13.15
C PHE A 145 14.96 -14.59 12.82
N SER A 146 14.16 -14.92 13.83
CA SER A 146 12.74 -15.19 13.63
C SER A 146 12.07 -14.01 12.94
N GLY A 147 11.27 -14.27 11.90
CA GLY A 147 10.54 -13.25 11.17
C GLY A 147 9.47 -12.59 12.03
N PHE A 148 9.12 -11.36 11.67
CA PHE A 148 8.10 -10.60 12.36
C PHE A 148 6.73 -11.27 12.22
N GLN A 149 5.91 -11.17 13.26
CA GLN A 149 4.60 -11.80 13.26
C GLN A 149 3.71 -11.44 12.05
N PRO A 150 3.69 -10.19 11.53
CA PRO A 150 2.92 -9.86 10.32
C PRO A 150 3.35 -10.62 9.06
N LEU A 151 4.57 -11.15 9.04
CA LEU A 151 5.16 -11.85 7.89
C LEU A 151 4.95 -13.36 7.95
N LYS A 152 4.45 -13.89 9.06
CA LYS A 152 4.24 -15.34 9.21
C LYS A 152 3.20 -15.82 8.21
N ILE A 153 3.49 -16.95 7.58
CA ILE A 153 2.56 -17.60 6.66
C ILE A 153 1.66 -18.50 7.50
N GLU A 154 0.53 -17.96 7.95
CA GLU A 154 -0.45 -18.66 8.79
C GLU A 154 -1.75 -18.97 8.03
N LYS A 155 -2.40 -20.09 8.38
CA LYS A 155 -3.83 -20.26 8.13
C LYS A 155 -4.58 -19.35 9.11
N TYR A 156 -5.06 -18.19 8.66
CA TYR A 156 -5.95 -17.38 9.50
C TYR A 156 -7.25 -18.13 9.80
N LYS A 157 -7.74 -17.98 11.04
CA LYS A 157 -8.91 -18.70 11.62
C LYS A 157 -10.19 -18.65 10.77
N TYR A 158 -10.30 -17.74 9.81
CA TYR A 158 -11.48 -17.55 8.95
C TYR A 158 -11.35 -18.17 7.54
N GLY A 159 -10.44 -19.13 7.34
CA GLY A 159 -10.51 -20.08 6.22
C GLY A 159 -10.05 -19.57 4.84
N LYS A 160 -9.69 -18.29 4.70
CA LYS A 160 -9.03 -17.80 3.47
C LYS A 160 -7.54 -18.13 3.54
N ARG A 161 -7.09 -18.98 2.61
CA ARG A 161 -5.68 -19.36 2.44
C ARG A 161 -4.87 -18.15 2.01
N PHE A 162 -3.67 -17.99 2.57
CA PHE A 162 -2.67 -17.07 2.04
C PHE A 162 -1.69 -17.90 1.19
N GLY A 163 -1.82 -17.79 -0.13
CA GLY A 163 -1.11 -18.65 -1.09
C GLY A 163 -1.54 -20.13 -1.06
N ASP A 164 -0.86 -20.94 -1.86
CA ASP A 164 -1.13 -22.39 -1.99
C ASP A 164 -0.52 -23.23 -0.85
N PHE A 165 -0.02 -22.58 0.21
CA PHE A 165 0.67 -23.24 1.32
C PHE A 165 -0.30 -24.04 2.20
N ARG A 166 -0.08 -25.36 2.24
CA ARG A 166 -0.88 -26.27 3.08
C ARG A 166 -0.48 -26.23 4.57
N ALA A 167 0.69 -25.68 4.90
CA ALA A 167 1.30 -25.69 6.23
C ALA A 167 1.62 -24.27 6.75
N GLN A 168 1.65 -24.12 8.07
CA GLN A 168 2.17 -22.92 8.74
C GLN A 168 3.70 -22.91 8.58
N LEU A 169 4.24 -21.86 7.97
CA LEU A 169 5.68 -21.70 7.76
C LEU A 169 6.17 -20.46 8.51
N ASP A 170 7.21 -20.65 9.32
CA ASP A 170 7.95 -19.54 9.91
C ASP A 170 8.97 -19.01 8.91
N ILE A 171 9.06 -17.69 8.76
CA ILE A 171 10.13 -17.05 7.99
C ILE A 171 11.24 -16.71 8.96
N GLN A 172 12.49 -16.98 8.60
CA GLN A 172 13.69 -16.50 9.30
C GLN A 172 14.52 -15.66 8.34
N MET A 173 15.16 -14.60 8.84
CA MET A 173 15.84 -13.61 8.00
C MET A 173 17.13 -13.15 8.68
N ASP A 174 18.22 -13.02 7.93
CA ASP A 174 19.39 -12.28 8.41
C ASP A 174 19.12 -10.76 8.46
N GLU A 175 20.10 -9.99 8.96
CA GLU A 175 19.97 -8.53 9.08
C GLU A 175 19.71 -7.79 7.76
N ARG A 176 20.17 -8.30 6.62
CA ARG A 176 20.07 -7.66 5.31
C ARG A 176 18.67 -7.83 4.74
N TRP A 177 18.15 -9.05 4.86
CA TRP A 177 16.75 -9.36 4.57
C TRP A 177 15.79 -8.58 5.46
N VAL A 178 16.08 -8.49 6.76
CA VAL A 178 15.27 -7.67 7.67
C VAL A 178 15.24 -6.21 7.23
N ALA A 179 16.40 -5.62 6.89
CA ALA A 179 16.47 -4.24 6.42
C ALA A 179 15.64 -4.04 5.14
N LEU A 180 15.74 -4.95 4.17
CA LEU A 180 14.99 -4.85 2.91
C LEU A 180 13.47 -4.96 3.11
N VAL A 181 13.02 -5.92 3.93
CA VAL A 181 11.59 -6.09 4.23
C VAL A 181 11.03 -4.89 5.00
N LEU A 182 11.79 -4.34 5.95
CA LEU A 182 11.37 -3.15 6.70
C LEU A 182 11.43 -1.87 5.86
N ALA A 183 12.34 -1.76 4.89
CA ALA A 183 12.29 -0.70 3.90
C ALA A 183 10.96 -0.76 3.13
N GLY A 184 10.55 -1.95 2.70
CA GLY A 184 9.23 -2.20 2.12
C GLY A 184 8.08 -1.78 3.03
N PHE A 185 8.14 -2.13 4.31
CA PHE A 185 7.16 -1.68 5.30
C PHE A 185 7.10 -0.14 5.37
N GLY A 186 8.25 0.55 5.41
CA GLY A 186 8.32 2.01 5.41
C GLY A 186 7.68 2.65 4.18
N VAL A 187 7.91 2.06 3.00
CA VAL A 187 7.27 2.48 1.74
C VAL A 187 5.75 2.29 1.80
N CYS A 188 5.29 1.11 2.22
CA CYS A 188 3.88 0.73 2.19
C CYS A 188 3.04 1.27 3.35
N TYR A 189 3.63 1.65 4.48
CA TYR A 189 2.89 2.09 5.64
C TYR A 189 2.02 3.31 5.30
N SER A 190 0.71 3.19 5.45
CA SER A 190 -0.27 4.21 5.03
C SER A 190 -1.16 4.70 6.17
N GLY A 191 -1.24 3.96 7.27
CA GLY A 191 -1.95 4.41 8.47
C GLY A 191 -2.00 3.38 9.58
N PHE A 192 -2.37 3.86 10.77
CA PHE A 192 -2.74 3.02 11.90
C PHE A 192 -3.98 3.59 12.57
N ALA A 193 -5.01 2.76 12.71
CA ALA A 193 -6.30 3.20 13.25
C ALA A 193 -7.05 2.05 13.90
N ASP A 194 -7.56 2.27 15.11
CA ASP A 194 -8.34 1.29 15.90
C ASP A 194 -7.64 -0.07 16.08
N GLY A 195 -6.32 -0.02 16.26
CA GLY A 195 -5.52 -1.23 16.39
C GLY A 195 -5.17 -1.89 15.07
N GLU A 196 -5.48 -1.32 13.90
CA GLU A 196 -5.14 -1.90 12.60
C GLU A 196 -3.95 -1.18 11.97
N ILE A 197 -2.95 -1.93 11.51
CA ILE A 197 -1.91 -1.45 10.60
C ILE A 197 -2.44 -1.54 9.17
N ILE A 198 -2.32 -0.44 8.43
CA ILE A 198 -2.77 -0.34 7.04
C ILE A 198 -1.53 -0.19 6.14
N LEU A 199 -1.31 -1.17 5.29
CA LEU A 199 -0.25 -1.17 4.29
C LEU A 199 -0.87 -1.03 2.90
N SER A 200 -0.38 -0.08 2.12
CA SER A 200 -0.68 0.07 0.69
C SER A 200 0.53 -0.42 -0.10
N THR A 201 0.45 -1.60 -0.68
CA THR A 201 1.53 -2.21 -1.47
C THR A 201 1.37 -1.87 -2.95
N ILE A 202 2.47 -1.93 -3.69
CA ILE A 202 2.42 -1.88 -5.16
C ILE A 202 2.29 -3.31 -5.68
N PRO A 203 1.24 -3.64 -6.45
CA PRO A 203 1.10 -4.97 -7.03
C PRO A 203 2.26 -5.30 -7.95
N GLU A 204 2.72 -6.55 -7.91
CA GLU A 204 3.81 -7.05 -8.75
C GLU A 204 3.65 -6.70 -10.24
N LYS A 205 2.45 -6.90 -10.79
CA LYS A 205 2.12 -6.53 -12.19
C LYS A 205 2.34 -5.06 -12.53
N VAL A 206 2.21 -4.18 -11.55
CA VAL A 206 2.46 -2.73 -11.72
C VAL A 206 3.95 -2.47 -11.82
N ILE A 207 4.76 -3.19 -11.06
CA ILE A 207 6.23 -3.10 -11.09
C ILE A 207 6.74 -3.66 -12.41
N GLU A 208 6.27 -4.84 -12.84
CA GLU A 208 6.57 -5.42 -14.16
C GLU A 208 6.19 -4.47 -15.30
N LYS A 209 5.02 -3.84 -15.24
CA LYS A 209 4.62 -2.87 -16.26
C LYS A 209 5.54 -1.64 -16.26
N ALA A 210 5.92 -1.15 -15.08
CA ALA A 210 6.83 0.00 -14.95
C ALA A 210 8.22 -0.29 -15.55
N THR A 211 8.74 -1.52 -15.40
CA THR A 211 10.04 -1.89 -15.96
C THR A 211 10.01 -2.07 -17.49
N LEU A 212 8.87 -2.50 -18.05
CA LEU A 212 8.73 -2.81 -19.48
C LEU A 212 8.18 -1.66 -20.34
N ASP A 213 7.37 -0.76 -19.77
CA ASP A 213 6.62 0.25 -20.50
C ASP A 213 6.89 1.66 -19.98
N TYR A 214 7.91 2.31 -20.57
CA TYR A 214 8.25 3.69 -20.25
C TYR A 214 7.12 4.69 -20.57
N SER A 215 6.28 4.39 -21.57
CA SER A 215 5.16 5.26 -21.90
C SER A 215 4.11 5.27 -20.79
N TRP A 216 3.89 4.12 -20.15
CA TRP A 216 3.02 4.00 -18.99
C TRP A 216 3.60 4.69 -17.75
N VAL A 217 4.92 4.63 -17.52
CA VAL A 217 5.56 5.41 -16.44
C VAL A 217 5.40 6.92 -16.67
N ASN A 218 5.57 7.39 -17.91
CA ASN A 218 5.32 8.80 -18.25
C ASN A 218 3.85 9.19 -18.06
N TYR A 219 2.92 8.30 -18.40
CA TYR A 219 1.50 8.50 -18.12
C TYR A 219 1.26 8.66 -16.60
N VAL A 220 1.84 7.80 -15.77
CA VAL A 220 1.76 7.92 -14.30
C VAL A 220 2.34 9.26 -13.84
N GLN A 221 3.48 9.69 -14.37
CA GLN A 221 4.08 10.98 -14.06
C GLN A 221 3.15 12.15 -14.35
N GLN A 222 2.50 12.15 -15.52
CA GLN A 222 1.56 13.20 -15.88
C GLN A 222 0.28 13.12 -15.05
N LEU A 223 -0.23 11.90 -14.79
CA LEU A 223 -1.41 11.65 -13.97
C LEU A 223 -1.26 12.24 -12.57
N THR A 224 -0.07 12.11 -11.97
CA THR A 224 0.24 12.65 -10.64
C THR A 224 0.82 14.07 -10.67
N GLN A 225 0.82 14.75 -11.82
CA GLN A 225 1.39 16.09 -12.04
C GLN A 225 2.82 16.23 -11.46
N SER A 226 3.65 15.20 -11.62
CA SER A 226 4.93 15.11 -10.94
C SER A 226 6.09 15.52 -11.85
N LEU A 227 7.10 16.20 -11.29
CA LEU A 227 8.24 16.72 -12.06
C LEU A 227 9.21 15.64 -12.55
N GLY A 228 9.15 14.44 -11.95
CA GLY A 228 9.91 13.27 -12.38
C GLY A 228 9.31 11.96 -11.90
N ASN A 229 9.82 10.85 -12.43
CA ASN A 229 9.19 9.54 -12.21
C ASN A 229 9.26 9.08 -10.74
N TYR A 230 10.35 9.39 -10.03
CA TYR A 230 10.41 9.11 -8.59
C TYR A 230 9.36 9.89 -7.82
N THR A 231 9.20 11.19 -8.10
CA THR A 231 8.15 12.00 -7.46
C THR A 231 6.75 11.51 -7.83
N ALA A 232 6.57 10.94 -9.01
CA ALA A 232 5.31 10.31 -9.42
C ALA A 232 5.01 9.06 -8.59
N PHE A 233 6.00 8.17 -8.45
CA PHE A 233 5.92 7.03 -7.54
C PHE A 233 5.60 7.47 -6.10
N GLN A 234 6.29 8.50 -5.59
CA GLN A 234 6.00 9.03 -4.26
C GLN A 234 4.56 9.55 -4.16
N ALA A 235 4.07 10.28 -5.15
CA ALA A 235 2.70 10.79 -5.18
C ALA A 235 1.67 9.65 -5.13
N LEU A 236 1.90 8.55 -5.86
CA LEU A 236 1.06 7.35 -5.79
C LEU A 236 1.04 6.75 -4.38
N MET A 237 2.21 6.57 -3.77
CA MET A 237 2.35 5.96 -2.44
C MET A 237 1.81 6.86 -1.31
N MET A 238 1.74 8.17 -1.55
CA MET A 238 1.20 9.16 -0.61
C MET A 238 -0.31 9.35 -0.78
N LEU A 239 -0.93 8.94 -1.89
CA LEU A 239 -2.36 9.16 -2.13
C LEU A 239 -3.24 8.53 -1.03
N PRO A 240 -3.07 7.25 -0.62
CA PRO A 240 -3.89 6.67 0.44
C PRO A 240 -3.74 7.38 1.79
N TYR A 241 -2.55 7.89 2.08
CA TYR A 241 -2.29 8.72 3.27
C TYR A 241 -3.06 10.05 3.20
N LYS A 242 -3.04 10.73 2.04
CA LYS A 242 -3.75 12.01 1.82
C LYS A 242 -5.27 11.90 1.88
N VAL A 243 -5.84 10.72 1.61
CA VAL A 243 -7.28 10.47 1.74
C VAL A 243 -7.76 10.72 3.18
N GLN A 244 -6.88 10.52 4.19
CA GLN A 244 -7.19 10.67 5.61
C GLN A 244 -8.42 9.87 6.07
N ALA A 245 -8.65 8.74 5.42
CA ALA A 245 -9.67 7.78 5.79
C ALA A 245 -9.05 6.38 5.74
N THR A 246 -9.61 5.47 6.52
CA THR A 246 -9.19 4.08 6.50
C THR A 246 -9.87 3.32 5.36
N PRO A 247 -9.25 2.28 4.81
CA PRO A 247 -9.86 1.42 3.79
C PRO A 247 -10.90 0.47 4.39
N GLU A 248 -11.79 1.02 5.21
CA GLU A 248 -12.99 0.35 5.70
C GLU A 248 -14.15 0.60 4.74
N LEU A 249 -15.05 -0.37 4.61
CA LEU A 249 -16.09 -0.37 3.58
C LEU A 249 -15.49 -0.21 2.17
N PRO A 250 -14.97 -1.31 1.58
CA PRO A 250 -14.26 -1.31 0.30
C PRO A 250 -14.85 -0.44 -0.81
N HIS A 251 -16.18 -0.46 -0.96
CA HIS A 251 -16.90 0.30 -1.98
C HIS A 251 -16.82 1.82 -1.74
N ALA A 252 -16.96 2.27 -0.49
CA ALA A 252 -16.91 3.69 -0.13
C ALA A 252 -15.48 4.24 -0.26
N TYR A 253 -14.50 3.47 0.24
CA TYR A 253 -13.09 3.86 0.12
C TYR A 253 -12.61 3.87 -1.33
N SER A 254 -13.02 2.90 -2.15
CA SER A 254 -12.67 2.87 -3.59
C SER A 254 -13.17 4.11 -4.33
N LEU A 255 -14.43 4.50 -4.09
CA LEU A 255 -14.97 5.74 -4.67
C LEU A 255 -14.20 6.97 -4.18
N LEU A 256 -13.91 7.04 -2.88
CA LEU A 256 -13.20 8.17 -2.30
C LEU A 256 -11.80 8.31 -2.89
N LEU A 257 -11.05 7.21 -2.98
CA LEU A 257 -9.71 7.18 -3.57
C LEU A 257 -9.74 7.56 -5.06
N ALA A 258 -10.74 7.09 -5.81
CA ALA A 258 -10.94 7.45 -7.22
C ALA A 258 -11.25 8.95 -7.39
N LEU A 259 -12.08 9.53 -6.51
CA LEU A 259 -12.38 10.96 -6.50
C LEU A 259 -11.16 11.80 -6.15
N GLU A 260 -10.31 11.35 -5.22
CA GLU A 260 -9.05 12.04 -4.91
C GLU A 260 -8.07 12.01 -6.09
N LEU A 261 -7.91 10.86 -6.74
CA LEU A 261 -7.07 10.76 -7.94
C LEU A 261 -7.61 11.62 -9.09
N ALA A 262 -8.92 11.60 -9.33
CA ALA A 262 -9.56 12.42 -10.35
C ALA A 262 -9.47 13.93 -10.07
N SER A 263 -9.30 14.34 -8.80
CA SER A 263 -9.07 15.74 -8.44
C SER A 263 -7.67 16.24 -8.78
N ILE A 264 -6.67 15.37 -8.77
CA ILE A 264 -5.27 15.75 -9.00
C ILE A 264 -4.81 15.48 -10.43
N LYS A 265 -5.60 14.82 -11.27
CA LYS A 265 -5.18 14.55 -12.66
C LYS A 265 -5.30 15.79 -13.55
N PRO A 266 -4.48 15.90 -14.62
CA PRO A 266 -4.74 16.82 -15.72
C PRO A 266 -6.10 16.54 -16.42
N PRO A 267 -6.82 17.56 -16.91
CA PRO A 267 -8.14 17.37 -17.54
C PRO A 267 -8.17 16.42 -18.74
N HIS A 268 -7.08 16.38 -19.52
CA HIS A 268 -6.96 15.57 -20.74
C HIS A 268 -6.58 14.10 -20.49
N LEU A 269 -6.23 13.74 -19.25
CA LEU A 269 -5.91 12.36 -18.88
C LEU A 269 -7.10 11.69 -18.21
N SER A 270 -7.22 10.39 -18.40
CA SER A 270 -8.17 9.57 -17.64
C SER A 270 -7.46 8.77 -16.55
N ILE A 271 -8.09 8.50 -15.41
CA ILE A 271 -7.62 7.59 -14.36
C ILE A 271 -7.84 6.12 -14.71
N ARG A 272 -8.45 5.81 -15.86
CA ARG A 272 -8.79 4.44 -16.26
C ARG A 272 -7.58 3.50 -16.30
N GLU A 273 -6.41 4.04 -16.65
CA GLU A 273 -5.14 3.30 -16.74
C GLU A 273 -4.23 3.50 -15.53
N ALA A 274 -4.75 4.16 -14.48
CA ALA A 274 -4.03 4.37 -13.24
C ALA A 274 -3.68 3.02 -12.58
N PRO A 275 -2.53 2.92 -11.88
CA PRO A 275 -2.15 1.69 -11.22
C PRO A 275 -3.17 1.30 -10.14
N PRO A 276 -3.54 0.01 -10.05
CA PRO A 276 -4.39 -0.47 -8.97
C PRO A 276 -3.67 -0.39 -7.63
N TYR A 277 -4.47 -0.23 -6.57
CA TYR A 277 -3.99 -0.27 -5.19
C TYR A 277 -4.31 -1.61 -4.54
N VAL A 278 -3.39 -2.14 -3.74
CA VAL A 278 -3.64 -3.29 -2.86
C VAL A 278 -3.39 -2.89 -1.42
N PHE A 279 -4.40 -3.07 -0.58
CA PHE A 279 -4.36 -2.76 0.84
C PHE A 279 -4.34 -4.05 1.66
N TYR A 280 -3.47 -4.08 2.67
CA TYR A 280 -3.48 -5.06 3.74
C TYR A 280 -3.88 -4.38 5.04
N ARG A 281 -4.97 -4.86 5.66
CA ARG A 281 -5.41 -4.45 6.99
C ARG A 281 -5.02 -5.52 7.99
N ILE A 282 -4.11 -5.19 8.89
CA ILE A 282 -3.55 -6.13 9.86
C ILE A 282 -3.98 -5.67 11.25
N MET A 283 -4.89 -6.39 11.89
CA MET A 283 -5.24 -6.17 13.28
C MET A 283 -4.02 -6.41 14.15
N TYR A 284 -3.79 -5.51 15.10
CA TYR A 284 -2.70 -5.50 16.04
C TYR A 284 -3.21 -5.15 17.43
N THR A 285 -3.29 -6.15 18.29
CA THR A 285 -3.78 -6.01 19.68
C THR A 285 -2.66 -5.72 20.67
N GLY A 286 -1.43 -5.49 20.21
CA GLY A 286 -0.22 -5.48 21.07
C GLY A 286 0.32 -6.87 21.39
N GLN A 287 -0.50 -7.92 21.30
CA GLN A 287 -0.17 -9.31 21.64
C GLN A 287 -0.35 -10.31 20.49
N SER A 288 -1.03 -9.91 19.43
CA SER A 288 -1.23 -10.74 18.25
C SER A 288 -1.40 -9.88 17.02
N PHE A 289 -1.00 -10.42 15.87
CA PHE A 289 -1.41 -9.92 14.58
C PHE A 289 -2.44 -10.83 13.95
N SER A 290 -3.41 -10.25 13.27
CA SER A 290 -4.34 -10.99 12.42
C SER A 290 -4.58 -10.20 11.14
N LEU A 291 -4.21 -10.76 9.99
CA LEU A 291 -4.61 -10.17 8.72
C LEU A 291 -6.14 -10.25 8.65
N LEU A 292 -6.76 -9.08 8.65
CA LEU A 292 -8.21 -8.96 8.57
C LEU A 292 -8.66 -9.06 7.12
N GLU A 293 -7.96 -8.36 6.24
CA GLU A 293 -8.44 -8.14 4.89
C GLU A 293 -7.29 -7.81 3.93
N ARG A 294 -7.38 -8.37 2.72
CA ARG A 294 -6.66 -7.92 1.53
C ARG A 294 -7.68 -7.33 0.57
N LEU A 295 -7.58 -6.04 0.31
CA LEU A 295 -8.46 -5.29 -0.58
C LEU A 295 -7.69 -4.89 -1.84
N SER A 296 -8.25 -5.12 -3.02
CA SER A 296 -7.71 -4.63 -4.30
C SER A 296 -8.68 -3.64 -4.91
N ILE A 297 -8.15 -2.49 -5.36
CA ILE A 297 -8.92 -1.40 -5.95
C ILE A 297 -8.39 -1.15 -7.36
N ASP A 298 -9.28 -1.29 -8.34
CA ASP A 298 -9.07 -0.96 -9.74
C ASP A 298 -9.98 0.23 -10.11
N PHE A 299 -9.43 1.25 -10.76
CA PHE A 299 -10.15 2.47 -11.08
C PHE A 299 -10.85 2.43 -12.45
N SER A 300 -10.58 1.43 -13.28
CA SER A 300 -11.00 1.39 -14.68
C SER A 300 -12.51 1.55 -14.87
N PHE A 301 -13.31 0.92 -14.01
CA PHE A 301 -14.78 1.03 -14.07
C PHE A 301 -15.31 2.27 -13.32
N LEU A 302 -14.55 2.85 -12.39
CA LEU A 302 -14.94 4.06 -11.67
C LEU A 302 -14.64 5.33 -12.46
N ALA A 303 -13.64 5.30 -13.35
CA ALA A 303 -13.18 6.46 -14.12
C ALA A 303 -14.32 7.20 -14.84
N PRO A 304 -15.21 6.53 -15.63
CA PRO A 304 -16.26 7.25 -16.34
C PRO A 304 -17.20 8.03 -15.43
N PHE A 305 -17.45 7.51 -14.22
CA PHE A 305 -18.29 8.18 -13.23
C PHE A 305 -17.57 9.37 -12.59
N VAL A 306 -16.40 9.15 -12.00
CA VAL A 306 -15.73 10.20 -11.20
C VAL A 306 -15.20 11.36 -12.05
N GLU A 307 -14.91 11.10 -13.33
CA GLU A 307 -14.41 12.11 -14.27
C GLU A 307 -15.50 12.98 -14.87
N LYS A 308 -16.73 12.47 -14.98
CA LYS A 308 -17.89 13.25 -15.43
C LYS A 308 -18.46 14.16 -14.35
N LEU A 309 -18.20 13.88 -13.07
CA LEU A 309 -18.63 14.74 -11.96
C LEU A 309 -18.01 16.13 -12.04
N GLN A 310 -18.85 17.16 -12.06
CA GLN A 310 -18.43 18.55 -12.12
C GLN A 310 -18.52 19.24 -10.76
N ASN A 311 -19.71 19.28 -10.17
CA ASN A 311 -20.02 20.14 -9.04
C ASN A 311 -20.23 19.38 -7.72
N SER A 312 -20.49 18.07 -7.79
CA SER A 312 -20.86 17.24 -6.64
C SER A 312 -19.70 16.53 -5.98
N ARG A 313 -18.48 16.72 -6.50
CA ARG A 313 -17.29 15.98 -6.07
C ARG A 313 -17.01 16.14 -4.58
N ASP A 314 -17.04 17.36 -4.08
CA ASP A 314 -16.73 17.64 -2.66
C ASP A 314 -17.83 17.11 -1.73
N TYR A 315 -19.09 17.19 -2.13
CA TYR A 315 -20.20 16.61 -1.37
C TYR A 315 -20.09 15.07 -1.31
N LEU A 316 -19.69 14.44 -2.41
CA LEU A 316 -19.45 12.99 -2.43
C LEU A 316 -18.23 12.60 -1.59
N LYS A 317 -17.13 13.36 -1.65
CA LYS A 317 -15.97 13.11 -0.79
C LYS A 317 -16.34 13.21 0.69
N ASP A 318 -17.08 14.25 1.08
CA ASP A 318 -17.58 14.45 2.46
C ASP A 318 -18.49 13.28 2.88
N PHE A 319 -19.45 12.90 2.02
CA PHE A 319 -20.33 11.75 2.27
C PHE A 319 -19.56 10.44 2.47
N LEU A 320 -18.58 10.14 1.61
CA LEU A 320 -17.81 8.89 1.69
C LEU A 320 -16.90 8.87 2.92
N LYS A 321 -16.25 9.99 3.26
CA LYS A 321 -15.51 10.15 4.52
C LYS A 321 -16.41 9.95 5.74
N CYS A 322 -17.61 10.53 5.71
CA CYS A 322 -18.60 10.34 6.77
C CYS A 322 -19.07 8.90 6.88
N THR A 323 -19.27 8.21 5.75
CA THR A 323 -19.67 6.80 5.71
C THR A 323 -18.60 5.91 6.35
N ILE A 324 -17.34 6.10 5.98
CA ILE A 324 -16.20 5.38 6.56
C ILE A 324 -16.05 5.70 8.06
N THR A 325 -16.21 6.96 8.44
CA THR A 325 -16.12 7.38 9.85
C THR A 325 -17.22 6.73 10.69
N GLN A 326 -18.45 6.71 10.18
CA GLN A 326 -19.61 6.15 10.88
C GLN A 326 -19.57 4.63 11.04
N ALA A 327 -18.88 3.91 10.14
CA ALA A 327 -18.64 2.48 10.29
C ALA A 327 -17.87 2.15 11.58
N ARG A 328 -17.01 3.08 12.02
CA ARG A 328 -16.16 2.92 13.21
C ARG A 328 -16.74 3.56 14.46
N ARG A 329 -17.24 4.79 14.32
CA ARG A 329 -17.69 5.60 15.45
C ARG A 329 -18.84 6.49 15.04
N HIS A 330 -19.80 6.60 15.95
CA HIS A 330 -20.91 7.54 15.77
C HIS A 330 -20.38 8.97 15.61
N SER A 331 -20.94 9.70 14.63
CA SER A 331 -20.64 11.10 14.39
C SER A 331 -21.94 11.88 14.21
N ASN A 332 -22.21 12.80 15.13
CA ASN A 332 -23.41 13.65 15.07
C ASN A 332 -23.44 14.50 13.79
N TYR A 333 -22.29 15.03 13.36
CA TYR A 333 -22.18 15.77 12.10
C TYR A 333 -22.62 14.89 10.91
N CYS A 334 -22.03 13.70 10.79
CA CYS A 334 -22.33 12.80 9.67
C CYS A 334 -23.77 12.28 9.73
N SER A 335 -24.27 11.95 10.93
CA SER A 335 -25.63 11.48 11.14
C SER A 335 -26.67 12.51 10.73
N ASN A 336 -26.47 13.78 11.12
CA ASN A 336 -27.38 14.86 10.79
C ASN A 336 -27.35 15.20 9.29
N ARG A 337 -26.18 15.06 8.65
CA ARG A 337 -25.97 15.47 7.26
C ARG A 337 -26.30 14.39 6.23
N PHE A 338 -26.03 13.12 6.55
CA PHE A 338 -26.15 12.00 5.60
C PHE A 338 -26.95 10.81 6.14
N GLY A 339 -27.26 10.80 7.44
CA GLY A 339 -28.01 9.73 8.11
C GLY A 339 -27.11 8.77 8.87
N ASP A 340 -27.69 7.77 9.53
CA ASP A 340 -26.94 6.80 10.33
C ASP A 340 -25.98 5.92 9.50
N ALA A 341 -25.16 5.12 10.19
CA ALA A 341 -24.16 4.26 9.59
C ALA A 341 -24.75 3.25 8.58
N SER A 342 -25.92 2.67 8.88
CA SER A 342 -26.55 1.67 8.01
C SER A 342 -27.08 2.30 6.73
N LEU A 343 -27.70 3.47 6.85
CA LEU A 343 -28.15 4.24 5.70
C LEU A 343 -26.95 4.68 4.84
N CYS A 344 -25.89 5.21 5.45
CA CYS A 344 -24.68 5.61 4.73
C CYS A 344 -24.07 4.45 3.94
N ASP A 345 -23.85 3.28 4.57
CA ASP A 345 -23.31 2.08 3.90
C ASP A 345 -24.21 1.63 2.72
N ARG A 346 -25.53 1.64 2.90
CA ARG A 346 -26.46 1.27 1.82
C ARG A 346 -26.38 2.24 0.65
N LEU A 347 -26.30 3.54 0.90
CA LEU A 347 -26.21 4.57 -0.13
C LEU A 347 -24.87 4.52 -0.87
N SER A 348 -23.74 4.32 -0.17
CA SER A 348 -22.42 4.19 -0.80
C SER A 348 -22.32 2.91 -1.65
N ARG A 349 -22.93 1.80 -1.22
CA ARG A 349 -23.02 0.58 -2.04
C ARG A 349 -23.85 0.78 -3.30
N ALA A 350 -24.99 1.45 -3.19
CA ALA A 350 -25.82 1.76 -4.35
C ALA A 350 -25.07 2.64 -5.37
N LEU A 351 -24.35 3.66 -4.88
CA LEU A 351 -23.52 4.52 -5.71
C LEU A 351 -22.40 3.75 -6.41
N TYR A 352 -21.68 2.90 -5.69
CA TYR A 352 -20.62 2.06 -6.24
C TYR A 352 -21.16 1.08 -7.30
N ALA A 353 -22.29 0.42 -7.03
CA ALA A 353 -22.94 -0.50 -7.96
C ALA A 353 -23.42 0.22 -9.23
N ALA A 354 -23.91 1.45 -9.11
CA ALA A 354 -24.31 2.24 -10.27
C ALA A 354 -23.09 2.73 -11.08
N ALA A 355 -22.02 3.15 -10.43
CA ALA A 355 -20.76 3.47 -11.10
C ALA A 355 -20.21 2.25 -11.87
N ALA A 356 -20.34 1.05 -11.31
CA ALA A 356 -20.01 -0.22 -11.96
C ALA A 356 -21.05 -0.69 -13.00
N LYS A 357 -22.10 0.11 -13.28
CA LYS A 357 -23.19 -0.22 -14.22
C LYS A 357 -23.97 -1.51 -13.88
N VAL A 358 -23.90 -1.95 -12.62
CA VAL A 358 -24.67 -3.09 -12.09
C VAL A 358 -26.07 -2.65 -11.66
N LYS A 359 -26.21 -1.38 -11.25
CA LYS A 359 -27.47 -0.80 -10.79
C LYS A 359 -27.86 0.40 -11.66
N PRO A 360 -29.15 0.59 -12.01
CA PRO A 360 -29.59 1.76 -12.78
C PRO A 360 -29.32 3.08 -12.05
N ALA A 361 -28.97 4.13 -12.81
CA ALA A 361 -28.73 5.46 -12.25
C ALA A 361 -29.98 6.02 -11.55
N ASP A 362 -31.16 5.90 -12.18
CA ASP A 362 -32.44 6.38 -11.64
C ASP A 362 -32.74 5.83 -10.23
N GLU A 363 -32.54 4.54 -10.03
CA GLU A 363 -32.80 3.90 -8.74
C GLU A 363 -31.84 4.40 -7.65
N THR A 364 -30.57 4.57 -8.00
CA THR A 364 -29.56 5.11 -7.08
C THR A 364 -29.84 6.56 -6.71
N ILE A 365 -30.22 7.39 -7.69
CA ILE A 365 -30.58 8.79 -7.46
C ILE A 365 -31.85 8.89 -6.61
N TYR A 366 -32.86 8.07 -6.89
CA TYR A 366 -34.07 8.00 -6.07
C TYR A 366 -33.74 7.61 -4.62
N LEU A 367 -32.87 6.62 -4.41
CA LEU A 367 -32.46 6.20 -3.08
C LEU A 367 -31.72 7.30 -2.31
N LEU A 368 -30.77 7.98 -2.95
CA LEU A 368 -30.05 9.13 -2.39
C LEU A 368 -31.05 10.25 -2.00
N ALA A 369 -31.91 10.64 -2.94
CA ALA A 369 -32.87 11.72 -2.75
C ALA A 369 -33.87 11.42 -1.62
N ARG A 370 -34.44 10.21 -1.60
CA ARG A 370 -35.53 9.86 -0.69
C ARG A 370 -35.05 9.55 0.71
N SER A 371 -33.91 8.86 0.83
CA SER A 371 -33.47 8.25 2.09
C SER A 371 -32.58 9.18 2.91
N SER A 372 -31.87 10.14 2.30
CA SER A 372 -31.00 11.06 3.02
C SER A 372 -31.79 12.07 3.87
N PRO A 373 -31.21 12.60 4.97
CA PRO A 373 -31.85 13.64 5.80
C PRO A 373 -32.28 14.88 4.98
N GLU A 374 -33.24 15.66 5.49
CA GLU A 374 -33.78 16.84 4.79
C GLU A 374 -32.72 17.92 4.48
N ASN A 375 -31.74 18.09 5.37
CA ASN A 375 -30.65 19.05 5.18
C ASN A 375 -29.46 18.48 4.38
N SER A 376 -29.59 17.27 3.85
CA SER A 376 -28.51 16.61 3.12
C SER A 376 -28.23 17.29 1.77
N PRO A 377 -26.97 17.39 1.32
CA PRO A 377 -26.65 17.79 -0.05
C PRO A 377 -27.37 16.95 -1.11
N PHE A 378 -27.68 15.68 -0.80
CA PHE A 378 -28.44 14.79 -1.67
C PHE A 378 -29.94 15.11 -1.75
N ARG A 379 -30.42 16.20 -1.13
CA ARG A 379 -31.75 16.76 -1.38
C ARG A 379 -31.75 17.87 -2.43
N ARG A 380 -30.57 18.33 -2.86
CA ARG A 380 -30.44 19.42 -3.84
C ARG A 380 -30.47 18.86 -5.25
N THR A 381 -31.34 19.43 -6.09
CA THR A 381 -31.53 18.98 -7.48
C THR A 381 -30.24 19.12 -8.30
N GLU A 382 -29.44 20.18 -8.10
CA GLU A 382 -28.19 20.35 -8.84
C GLU A 382 -27.17 19.25 -8.53
N VAL A 383 -27.10 18.81 -7.27
CA VAL A 383 -26.18 17.74 -6.84
C VAL A 383 -26.64 16.40 -7.41
N LEU A 384 -27.92 16.08 -7.26
CA LEU A 384 -28.47 14.82 -7.77
C LEU A 384 -28.38 14.72 -9.29
N ARG A 385 -28.61 15.83 -10.02
CA ARG A 385 -28.50 15.88 -11.47
C ARG A 385 -27.07 15.63 -11.94
N ASP A 386 -26.09 16.29 -11.34
CA ASP A 386 -24.68 16.07 -11.69
C ASP A 386 -24.23 14.63 -11.40
N ILE A 387 -24.70 14.02 -10.30
CA ILE A 387 -24.45 12.59 -10.03
C ILE A 387 -25.16 11.71 -11.07
N TYR A 388 -26.40 12.02 -11.45
CA TYR A 388 -27.15 11.27 -12.46
C TYR A 388 -26.47 11.30 -13.83
N ASP A 389 -26.08 12.50 -14.28
CA ASP A 389 -25.42 12.73 -15.57
C ASP A 389 -24.05 12.03 -15.60
N ALA A 390 -23.35 11.96 -14.46
CA ALA A 390 -22.11 11.20 -14.33
C ALA A 390 -22.32 9.68 -14.30
N LEU A 391 -23.42 9.20 -13.72
CA LEU A 391 -23.78 7.78 -13.68
C LEU A 391 -24.37 7.26 -14.98
N SER A 392 -24.87 8.13 -15.86
CA SER A 392 -25.42 7.79 -17.18
C SER A 392 -24.30 7.69 -18.21
#